data_AF-A0A6N2KBB7-F1
#
_entry.id   AF-A0A6N2KBB7-F1
#
_cell.length_a   1.000
_cell.length_b   1.000
_cell.length_c   1.000
_cell.angle_alpha   90.00
_cell.angle_beta   90.00
_cell.angle_gamma   90.00
#
_symmetry.space_group_name_H-M   'P 1'
#
loop_
_entity.id
_entity.type
_entity.pdbx_description
1 polymer ?
#
loop_
_entity_poly.entity_id
_entity_poly.type
_entity_poly.pdbx_seq_one_letter_code
_entity_poly.pdbx_strand_id
1 'polypeptide(L)'
;QSRLFPLLASAYAFRFVGEWLKWLYTDVTQRLQAKDFSTLPEAHACTAGLKSLTTTATADAIEECRKLCGGHGYLCASGLPELFAVYVPACTYEGDNVVLLLQVARFLMKTVSQLDSGKKPVGTTAYLGRVQDLLHCCCDVQRAEDWLKPGVVLEAFEARSARMCVACAKNLSKFENPEDGFAELSADLVEAAVAHCQLIVVSKFIDKLQQDIPGKGVKQQLQNLCYIYVLNLVHKYLGDFLSTGCITPKQASLANDQLRSLYSQIRPNIIALVDAFNHTDHYLGSVLGRSDGNVYPKLYEEAWKDPLNDSVVPDGYHEYKPEIEDEIEGEEKLVLEICVLRVAICLPPQIVTQEKKRKKTHGAAVGAVGAHGAAVGAHGAAAGAHGAAVTAVETAELTAAAAAESVEEENPSTGAESEPAQLEEVQVG
;
A
#
# COMPACT_ATOMS: atom_id res chain seq x y z
N GLN A 1 -15.95 -5.56 -4.71
CA GLN A 1 -15.64 -4.97 -6.03
C GLN A 1 -14.87 -3.68 -5.84
N SER A 2 -15.49 -2.59 -5.38
CA SER A 2 -14.83 -1.29 -5.10
C SER A 2 -13.55 -1.34 -4.26
N ARG A 3 -13.47 -2.26 -3.28
CA ARG A 3 -12.28 -2.47 -2.44
C ARG A 3 -11.13 -3.23 -3.12
N LEU A 4 -11.41 -4.07 -4.12
CA LEU A 4 -10.44 -5.03 -4.69
C LEU A 4 -10.05 -4.70 -6.14
N PHE A 5 -11.02 -4.29 -6.97
CA PHE A 5 -10.78 -4.08 -8.40
C PHE A 5 -9.85 -2.88 -8.67
N PRO A 6 -9.86 -1.79 -7.88
CA PRO A 6 -8.80 -0.80 -7.94
C PRO A 6 -7.42 -1.32 -7.57
N LEU A 7 -7.29 -2.29 -6.65
CA LEU A 7 -6.00 -2.88 -6.29
C LEU A 7 -5.44 -3.72 -7.46
N LEU A 8 -6.30 -4.50 -8.12
CA LEU A 8 -5.94 -5.19 -9.36
C LEU A 8 -5.53 -4.21 -10.47
N ALA A 9 -6.28 -3.11 -10.62
CA ALA A 9 -5.95 -2.07 -11.59
C ALA A 9 -4.60 -1.38 -11.27
N SER A 10 -4.32 -1.11 -9.99
CA SER A 10 -3.02 -0.63 -9.53
C SER A 10 -1.90 -1.62 -9.83
N ALA A 11 -2.09 -2.93 -9.65
CA ALA A 11 -1.06 -3.92 -9.96
C ALA A 11 -0.64 -3.88 -11.43
N TYR A 12 -1.61 -3.78 -12.36
CA TYR A 12 -1.31 -3.60 -13.79
C TYR A 12 -0.72 -2.22 -14.10
N ALA A 13 -1.21 -1.15 -13.47
CA ALA A 13 -0.67 0.21 -13.63
C ALA A 13 0.80 0.29 -13.19
N PHE A 14 1.13 -0.31 -12.05
CA PHE A 14 2.47 -0.36 -11.48
C PHE A 14 3.39 -1.26 -12.31
N ARG A 15 2.86 -2.33 -12.92
CA ARG A 15 3.63 -3.13 -13.89
C ARG A 15 4.03 -2.30 -15.11
N PHE A 16 3.11 -1.52 -15.69
CA PHE A 16 3.40 -0.72 -16.88
C PHE A 16 4.26 0.52 -16.59
N VAL A 17 4.13 1.16 -15.43
CA VAL A 17 5.08 2.22 -15.04
C VAL A 17 6.48 1.65 -14.76
N GLY A 18 6.58 0.41 -14.25
CA GLY A 18 7.85 -0.32 -14.14
C GLY A 18 8.50 -0.63 -15.49
N GLU A 19 7.72 -1.04 -16.50
CA GLU A 19 8.22 -1.18 -17.88
C GLU A 19 8.78 0.13 -18.43
N TRP A 20 8.12 1.26 -18.14
CA TRP A 20 8.62 2.59 -18.52
C TRP A 20 9.86 3.02 -17.72
N LEU A 21 9.93 2.73 -16.42
CA LEU A 21 11.11 3.01 -15.59
C LEU A 21 12.35 2.27 -16.09
N LYS A 22 12.20 1.03 -16.60
CA LYS A 22 13.30 0.29 -17.23
C LYS A 22 13.80 0.94 -18.54
N TRP A 23 12.88 1.54 -19.32
CA TRP A 23 13.27 2.36 -20.47
C TRP A 23 13.99 3.65 -20.00
N LEU A 24 13.49 4.31 -18.95
CA LEU A 24 14.10 5.53 -18.41
C LEU A 24 15.51 5.28 -17.87
N TYR A 25 15.73 4.18 -17.13
CA TYR A 25 17.06 3.71 -16.73
C TYR A 25 18.00 3.65 -17.95
N THR A 26 17.54 3.00 -19.01
CA THR A 26 18.34 2.81 -20.24
C THR A 26 18.67 4.14 -20.94
N ASP A 27 17.71 5.07 -21.03
CA ASP A 27 17.92 6.42 -21.61
C ASP A 27 18.91 7.23 -20.77
N VAL A 28 18.74 7.25 -19.45
CA VAL A 28 19.62 7.96 -18.51
C VAL A 28 21.05 7.39 -18.55
N THR A 29 21.24 6.07 -18.50
CA THR A 29 22.57 5.45 -18.61
C THR A 29 23.27 5.83 -19.93
N GLN A 30 22.55 5.86 -21.05
CA GLN A 30 23.12 6.27 -22.35
C GLN A 30 23.51 7.76 -22.37
N ARG A 31 22.69 8.63 -21.77
CA ARG A 31 23.01 10.06 -21.64
C ARG A 31 24.21 10.32 -20.74
N LEU A 32 24.31 9.64 -19.60
CA LEU A 32 25.46 9.73 -18.71
C LEU A 32 26.76 9.30 -19.41
N GLN A 33 26.73 8.22 -20.21
CA GLN A 33 27.86 7.82 -21.06
C GLN A 33 28.25 8.90 -22.09
N ALA A 34 27.28 9.67 -22.58
CA ALA A 34 27.50 10.83 -23.46
C ALA A 34 27.81 12.13 -22.71
N LYS A 35 27.90 12.13 -21.37
CA LYS A 35 28.04 13.30 -20.49
C LYS A 35 26.90 14.32 -20.61
N ASP A 36 25.71 13.86 -20.97
CA ASP A 36 24.46 14.64 -20.91
C ASP A 36 23.77 14.41 -19.56
N PHE A 37 23.80 15.41 -18.69
CA PHE A 37 23.16 15.38 -17.37
C PHE A 37 21.79 16.09 -17.38
N SER A 38 21.29 16.55 -18.54
CA SER A 38 20.12 17.44 -18.63
C SER A 38 18.82 16.84 -18.11
N THR A 39 18.65 15.52 -18.17
CA THR A 39 17.47 14.80 -17.69
C THR A 39 17.64 14.18 -16.30
N LEU A 40 18.84 14.21 -15.70
CA LEU A 40 19.13 13.57 -14.42
C LEU A 40 18.24 14.07 -13.25
N PRO A 41 17.94 15.39 -13.12
CA PRO A 41 17.04 15.87 -12.07
C PRO A 41 15.59 15.37 -12.23
N GLU A 42 15.10 15.26 -13.47
CA GLU A 42 13.77 14.71 -13.76
C GLU A 42 13.74 13.21 -13.44
N ALA A 43 14.76 12.47 -13.88
CA ALA A 43 14.86 11.03 -13.65
C ALA A 43 14.86 10.69 -12.16
N HIS A 44 15.68 11.39 -11.36
CA HIS A 44 15.73 11.23 -9.90
C HIS A 44 14.37 11.53 -9.24
N ALA A 45 13.72 12.65 -9.59
CA ALA A 45 12.40 12.97 -9.04
C ALA A 45 11.33 11.93 -9.43
N CYS A 46 11.37 11.44 -10.67
CA CYS A 46 10.44 10.41 -11.13
C CYS A 46 10.64 9.07 -10.39
N THR A 47 11.89 8.62 -10.22
CA THR A 47 12.18 7.33 -9.56
C THR A 47 11.86 7.39 -8.06
N ALA A 48 12.30 8.44 -7.36
CA ALA A 48 12.01 8.68 -5.95
C ALA A 48 10.48 8.72 -5.68
N GLY A 49 9.76 9.51 -6.48
CA GLY A 49 8.31 9.65 -6.36
C GLY A 49 7.53 8.38 -6.66
N LEU A 50 7.92 7.64 -7.72
CA LEU A 50 7.27 6.38 -8.08
C LEU A 50 7.60 5.25 -7.09
N LYS A 51 8.82 5.18 -6.54
CA LYS A 51 9.15 4.27 -5.43
C LYS A 51 8.22 4.53 -4.26
N SER A 52 8.11 5.77 -3.81
CA SER A 52 7.26 6.14 -2.68
C SER A 52 5.77 5.86 -2.93
N LEU A 53 5.24 6.27 -4.08
CA LEU A 53 3.83 6.06 -4.45
C LEU A 53 3.48 4.57 -4.54
N THR A 54 4.30 3.77 -5.23
CA THR A 54 3.99 2.36 -5.51
C THR A 54 4.19 1.47 -4.29
N THR A 55 5.21 1.71 -3.46
CA THR A 55 5.43 0.94 -2.22
C THR A 55 4.35 1.24 -1.18
N THR A 56 4.03 2.51 -0.92
CA THR A 56 2.91 2.90 -0.03
C THR A 56 1.60 2.24 -0.47
N ALA A 57 1.22 2.41 -1.74
CA ALA A 57 -0.03 1.88 -2.26
C ALA A 57 -0.09 0.35 -2.29
N THR A 58 1.05 -0.34 -2.41
CA THR A 58 1.11 -1.81 -2.40
C THR A 58 1.06 -2.38 -0.98
N ALA A 59 1.72 -1.73 0.00
CA ALA A 59 1.60 -2.10 1.41
C ALA A 59 0.15 -2.00 1.90
N ASP A 60 -0.53 -0.88 1.60
CA ASP A 60 -1.96 -0.70 1.83
C ASP A 60 -2.80 -1.79 1.13
N ALA A 61 -2.47 -2.13 -0.12
CA ALA A 61 -3.20 -3.12 -0.91
C ALA A 61 -3.10 -4.54 -0.34
N ILE A 62 -1.92 -4.96 0.14
CA ILE A 62 -1.73 -6.29 0.74
C ILE A 62 -2.57 -6.42 2.01
N GLU A 63 -2.53 -5.41 2.88
CA GLU A 63 -3.31 -5.39 4.13
C GLU A 63 -4.83 -5.25 3.86
N GLU A 64 -5.24 -4.53 2.82
CA GLU A 64 -6.64 -4.48 2.40
C GLU A 64 -7.11 -5.82 1.80
N CYS A 65 -6.28 -6.52 1.03
CA CYS A 65 -6.52 -7.89 0.60
C CYS A 65 -6.68 -8.84 1.80
N ARG A 66 -5.84 -8.70 2.84
CA ARG A 66 -5.98 -9.45 4.10
C ARG A 66 -7.34 -9.21 4.76
N LYS A 67 -7.78 -7.95 4.87
CA LYS A 67 -9.11 -7.57 5.36
C LYS A 67 -10.25 -8.10 4.48
N LEU A 68 -10.04 -8.22 3.16
CA LEU A 68 -11.05 -8.76 2.22
C LEU A 68 -11.28 -10.26 2.38
N CYS A 69 -10.30 -11.00 2.90
CA CYS A 69 -10.42 -12.42 3.26
C CYS A 69 -11.11 -12.67 4.62
N GLY A 70 -11.53 -11.61 5.34
CA GLY A 70 -12.21 -11.73 6.62
C GLY A 70 -11.37 -12.43 7.69
N GLY A 71 -12.02 -13.19 8.57
CA GLY A 71 -11.35 -13.91 9.67
C GLY A 71 -10.28 -14.90 9.20
N HIS A 72 -10.50 -15.60 8.08
CA HIS A 72 -9.50 -16.53 7.54
C HIS A 72 -8.25 -15.83 6.99
N GLY A 73 -8.34 -14.54 6.60
CA GLY A 73 -7.18 -13.73 6.24
C GLY A 73 -6.25 -13.40 7.42
N TYR A 74 -6.65 -13.68 8.67
CA TYR A 74 -5.77 -13.54 9.83
C TYR A 74 -4.81 -14.73 10.01
N LEU A 75 -5.16 -15.92 9.47
CA LEU A 75 -4.33 -17.12 9.58
C LEU A 75 -3.06 -16.98 8.75
N CYS A 76 -1.91 -17.42 9.29
CA CYS A 76 -0.64 -17.44 8.54
C CYS A 76 -0.74 -18.25 7.24
N ALA A 77 -1.49 -19.36 7.25
CA ALA A 77 -1.78 -20.18 6.06
C ALA A 77 -2.53 -19.45 4.92
N SER A 78 -3.01 -18.22 5.14
CA SER A 78 -3.51 -17.35 4.07
C SER A 78 -2.41 -16.67 3.24
N GLY A 79 -1.15 -16.69 3.70
CA GLY A 79 0.01 -16.04 3.08
C GLY A 79 0.05 -14.50 3.23
N LEU A 80 -1.10 -13.87 3.45
CA LEU A 80 -1.24 -12.41 3.48
C LEU A 80 -0.56 -11.71 4.68
N PRO A 81 -0.56 -12.26 5.92
CA PRO A 81 0.19 -11.67 7.04
C PRO A 81 1.70 -11.62 6.79
N GLU A 82 2.29 -12.71 6.29
CA GLU A 82 3.71 -12.79 5.97
C GLU A 82 4.06 -11.89 4.79
N LEU A 83 3.24 -11.90 3.73
CA LEU A 83 3.40 -11.01 2.57
C LEU A 83 3.41 -9.53 2.97
N PHE A 84 2.57 -9.12 3.94
CA PHE A 84 2.61 -7.74 4.46
C PHE A 84 3.90 -7.47 5.24
N ALA A 85 4.27 -8.36 6.16
CA ALA A 85 5.45 -8.20 7.02
C ALA A 85 6.76 -8.14 6.23
N VAL A 86 6.91 -8.94 5.17
CA VAL A 86 8.10 -8.92 4.31
C VAL A 86 8.11 -7.74 3.33
N TYR A 87 6.94 -7.20 2.97
CA TYR A 87 6.83 -6.10 2.00
C TYR A 87 6.96 -4.71 2.63
N VAL A 88 6.39 -4.48 3.81
CA VAL A 88 6.33 -3.14 4.43
C VAL A 88 7.69 -2.41 4.61
N PRO A 89 8.86 -3.09 4.79
CA PRO A 89 10.15 -2.40 4.80
C PRO A 89 10.48 -1.63 3.51
N ALA A 90 9.83 -1.94 2.38
CA ALA A 90 9.98 -1.21 1.11
C ALA A 90 9.56 0.26 1.19
N CYS A 91 8.78 0.63 2.21
CA CYS A 91 8.42 2.02 2.49
C CYS A 91 9.53 2.81 3.20
N THR A 92 10.62 2.16 3.62
CA THR A 92 11.68 2.75 4.48
C THR A 92 13.09 2.51 3.94
N TYR A 93 13.42 1.32 3.43
CA TYR A 93 14.70 1.11 2.75
C TYR A 93 14.76 1.91 1.44
N GLU A 94 15.96 2.20 0.95
CA GLU A 94 16.19 3.03 -0.26
C GLU A 94 15.50 4.40 -0.18
N GLY A 95 15.54 5.00 1.00
CA GLY A 95 14.93 6.30 1.32
C GLY A 95 13.52 6.18 1.89
N ASP A 96 13.25 6.90 2.98
CA ASP A 96 11.90 7.02 3.55
C ASP A 96 10.93 7.62 2.53
N ASN A 97 9.73 7.04 2.43
CA ASN A 97 8.75 7.41 1.43
C ASN A 97 8.30 8.89 1.49
N VAL A 98 8.25 9.52 2.67
CA VAL A 98 7.89 10.95 2.80
C VAL A 98 9.08 11.83 2.42
N VAL A 99 10.30 11.47 2.85
CA VAL A 99 11.53 12.18 2.45
C VAL A 99 11.72 12.18 0.93
N LEU A 100 11.48 11.04 0.27
CA LEU A 100 11.51 10.94 -1.19
C LEU A 100 10.47 11.85 -1.86
N LEU A 101 9.24 11.94 -1.32
CA LEU A 101 8.22 12.85 -1.86
C LEU A 101 8.57 14.33 -1.66
N LEU A 102 9.29 14.68 -0.58
CA LEU A 102 9.82 16.04 -0.40
C LEU A 102 10.91 16.38 -1.43
N GLN A 103 11.74 15.42 -1.87
CA GLN A 103 12.68 15.63 -2.99
C GLN A 103 11.93 15.94 -4.29
N VAL A 104 10.85 15.18 -4.59
CA VAL A 104 9.97 15.47 -5.73
C VAL A 104 9.33 16.85 -5.61
N ALA A 105 8.87 17.23 -4.42
CA ALA A 105 8.29 18.55 -4.18
C ALA A 105 9.30 19.68 -4.44
N ARG A 106 10.57 19.55 -4.02
CA ARG A 106 11.65 20.52 -4.34
C ARG A 106 11.86 20.63 -5.85
N PHE A 107 11.90 19.51 -6.57
CA PHE A 107 12.00 19.49 -8.03
C PHE A 107 10.82 20.19 -8.71
N LEU A 108 9.58 19.94 -8.24
CA LEU A 108 8.38 20.61 -8.75
C LEU A 108 8.38 22.11 -8.46
N MET A 109 8.75 22.56 -7.25
CA MET A 109 8.86 23.99 -6.93
C MET A 109 9.93 24.69 -7.78
N LYS A 110 11.08 24.05 -7.99
CA LYS A 110 12.16 24.53 -8.88
C LYS A 110 11.73 24.58 -10.36
N THR A 111 10.80 23.73 -10.78
CA THR A 111 10.22 23.74 -12.13
C THR A 111 9.18 24.85 -12.27
N VAL A 112 8.30 25.04 -11.29
CA VAL A 112 7.30 26.12 -11.28
C VAL A 112 7.96 27.51 -11.26
N SER A 113 9.03 27.71 -10.48
CA SER A 113 9.74 29.00 -10.44
C SER A 113 10.47 29.36 -11.74
N GLN A 114 10.65 28.39 -12.66
CA GLN A 114 11.29 28.61 -13.96
C GLN A 114 10.30 28.90 -15.09
N LEU A 115 8.98 28.81 -14.88
CA LEU A 115 7.98 28.97 -15.94
C LEU A 115 8.04 30.36 -16.60
N ASP A 116 8.28 31.42 -15.83
CA ASP A 116 8.43 32.79 -16.32
C ASP A 116 9.83 33.07 -16.95
N SER A 117 10.79 32.14 -16.79
CA SER A 117 12.16 32.29 -17.33
C SER A 117 12.30 31.96 -18.83
N GLY A 118 11.21 31.57 -19.49
CA GLY A 118 11.20 31.13 -20.89
C GLY A 118 11.73 29.72 -21.14
N LYS A 119 12.31 29.05 -20.13
CA LYS A 119 12.63 27.62 -20.18
C LYS A 119 11.34 26.81 -20.12
N LYS A 120 11.04 26.06 -21.19
CA LYS A 120 9.88 25.17 -21.24
C LYS A 120 10.20 23.87 -20.47
N PRO A 121 9.35 23.44 -19.52
CA PRO A 121 9.44 22.11 -18.92
C PRO A 121 9.36 21.01 -19.99
N VAL A 122 10.00 19.87 -19.72
CA VAL A 122 10.07 18.70 -20.61
C VAL A 122 9.71 17.41 -19.87
N GLY A 123 9.64 16.30 -20.60
CA GLY A 123 9.39 14.98 -20.04
C GLY A 123 8.08 14.91 -19.24
N THR A 124 8.13 14.33 -18.04
CA THR A 124 6.98 14.21 -17.13
C THR A 124 6.45 15.56 -16.62
N THR A 125 7.24 16.64 -16.70
CA THR A 125 6.83 17.99 -16.29
C THR A 125 6.30 18.86 -17.43
N ALA A 126 6.31 18.38 -18.68
CA ALA A 126 5.94 19.17 -19.86
C ALA A 126 4.54 19.82 -19.78
N TYR A 127 3.60 19.21 -19.05
CA TYR A 127 2.27 19.78 -18.81
C TYR A 127 2.29 21.11 -18.04
N LEU A 128 3.29 21.35 -17.18
CA LEU A 128 3.47 22.63 -16.48
C LEU A 128 3.79 23.77 -17.46
N GLY A 129 4.31 23.47 -18.65
CA GLY A 129 4.44 24.45 -19.75
C GLY A 129 3.10 24.97 -20.29
N ARG A 130 1.99 24.29 -19.99
CA ARG A 130 0.60 24.69 -20.32
C ARG A 130 -0.18 25.18 -19.10
N VAL A 131 0.51 25.59 -18.02
CA VAL A 131 -0.13 25.96 -16.75
C VAL A 131 -1.23 27.01 -16.91
N GLN A 132 -1.07 28.00 -17.79
CA GLN A 132 -2.08 29.06 -17.97
C GLN A 132 -3.40 28.50 -18.52
N ASP A 133 -3.34 27.52 -19.43
CA ASP A 133 -4.53 26.86 -19.97
C ASP A 133 -5.15 25.93 -18.91
N LEU A 134 -4.32 25.12 -18.24
CA LEU A 134 -4.75 24.18 -17.20
C LEU A 134 -5.37 24.87 -15.98
N LEU A 135 -4.91 26.07 -15.61
CA LEU A 135 -5.48 26.88 -14.53
C LEU A 135 -6.84 27.51 -14.90
N HIS A 136 -7.29 27.42 -16.15
CA HIS A 136 -8.58 27.92 -16.63
C HIS A 136 -9.39 26.86 -17.40
N CYS A 137 -9.01 25.57 -17.34
CA CYS A 137 -9.71 24.52 -18.05
C CYS A 137 -11.14 24.33 -17.53
N CYS A 138 -12.01 23.85 -18.41
CA CYS A 138 -13.37 23.43 -18.09
C CYS A 138 -13.58 22.06 -18.74
N CYS A 139 -13.73 21.02 -17.90
CA CYS A 139 -13.95 19.65 -18.37
C CYS A 139 -15.23 19.58 -19.23
N ASP A 140 -15.13 18.95 -20.41
CA ASP A 140 -16.23 18.89 -21.40
C ASP A 140 -17.28 17.81 -21.09
N VAL A 141 -16.98 16.89 -20.17
CA VAL A 141 -17.79 15.71 -19.81
C VAL A 141 -19.27 16.07 -19.60
N GLN A 142 -20.14 15.42 -20.40
CA GLN A 142 -21.60 15.48 -20.24
C GLN A 142 -22.21 14.12 -19.88
N ARG A 143 -21.49 13.02 -20.15
CA ARG A 143 -21.94 11.64 -19.99
C ARG A 143 -20.89 10.80 -19.26
N ALA A 144 -21.33 9.69 -18.65
CA ALA A 144 -20.43 8.76 -17.97
C ALA A 144 -19.33 8.21 -18.91
N GLU A 145 -19.69 7.95 -20.18
CA GLU A 145 -18.76 7.42 -21.19
C GLU A 145 -17.65 8.40 -21.58
N ASP A 146 -17.83 9.72 -21.39
CA ASP A 146 -16.81 10.73 -21.74
C ASP A 146 -15.53 10.57 -20.90
N TRP A 147 -15.64 10.01 -19.68
CA TRP A 147 -14.50 9.67 -18.83
C TRP A 147 -13.61 8.55 -19.38
N LEU A 148 -14.03 7.85 -20.44
CA LEU A 148 -13.20 6.88 -21.16
C LEU A 148 -12.37 7.52 -22.30
N LYS A 149 -12.39 8.84 -22.45
CA LYS A 149 -11.55 9.57 -23.40
C LYS A 149 -10.17 9.84 -22.75
N PRO A 150 -9.05 9.44 -23.37
CA PRO A 150 -7.72 9.68 -22.80
C PRO A 150 -7.41 11.16 -22.53
N GLY A 151 -7.78 12.05 -23.45
CA GLY A 151 -7.51 13.49 -23.32
C GLY A 151 -8.20 14.14 -22.12
N VAL A 152 -9.47 13.80 -21.86
CA VAL A 152 -10.26 14.27 -20.71
C VAL A 152 -9.59 13.88 -19.40
N VAL A 153 -9.13 12.63 -19.31
CA VAL A 153 -8.46 12.11 -18.12
C VAL A 153 -7.10 12.74 -17.90
N LEU A 154 -6.31 12.90 -18.96
CA LEU A 154 -4.99 13.53 -18.86
C LEU A 154 -5.13 15.00 -18.43
N GLU A 155 -5.99 15.78 -19.09
CA GLU A 155 -6.23 17.19 -18.74
C GLU A 155 -6.70 17.34 -17.28
N ALA A 156 -7.59 16.46 -16.81
CA ALA A 156 -8.05 16.44 -15.41
C ALA A 156 -6.91 16.26 -14.40
N PHE A 157 -5.98 15.32 -14.65
CA PHE A 157 -4.86 15.04 -13.75
C PHE A 157 -3.73 16.08 -13.88
N GLU A 158 -3.48 16.57 -15.10
CA GLU A 158 -2.56 17.68 -15.37
C GLU A 158 -3.03 18.95 -14.65
N ALA A 159 -4.32 19.30 -14.74
CA ALA A 159 -4.90 20.46 -14.08
C ALA A 159 -4.88 20.32 -12.54
N ARG A 160 -5.18 19.13 -11.99
CA ARG A 160 -5.04 18.85 -10.55
C ARG A 160 -3.61 19.10 -10.09
N SER A 161 -2.64 18.43 -10.70
CA SER A 161 -1.24 18.55 -10.28
C SER A 161 -0.72 19.98 -10.48
N ALA A 162 -1.00 20.63 -11.61
CA ALA A 162 -0.58 22.00 -11.87
C ALA A 162 -1.18 22.99 -10.85
N ARG A 163 -2.48 22.86 -10.51
CA ARG A 163 -3.13 23.70 -9.49
C ARG A 163 -2.45 23.55 -8.12
N MET A 164 -2.18 22.32 -7.69
CA MET A 164 -1.53 22.04 -6.41
C MET A 164 -0.09 22.58 -6.37
N CYS A 165 0.70 22.35 -7.42
CA CYS A 165 2.07 22.87 -7.50
C CYS A 165 2.13 24.40 -7.50
N VAL A 166 1.24 25.08 -8.24
CA VAL A 166 1.16 26.55 -8.26
C VAL A 166 0.67 27.11 -6.93
N ALA A 167 -0.28 26.45 -6.26
CA ALA A 167 -0.74 26.85 -4.93
C ALA A 167 0.39 26.75 -3.88
N CYS A 168 1.15 25.65 -3.89
CA CYS A 168 2.33 25.47 -3.04
C CYS A 168 3.37 26.56 -3.30
N ALA A 169 3.76 26.80 -4.57
CA ALA A 169 4.75 27.81 -4.92
C ALA A 169 4.33 29.24 -4.51
N LYS A 170 3.04 29.58 -4.67
CA LYS A 170 2.47 30.86 -4.24
C LYS A 170 2.35 31.01 -2.72
N ASN A 171 2.22 29.90 -1.98
CA ASN A 171 2.26 29.94 -0.52
C ASN A 171 3.71 30.06 -0.03
N LEU A 172 4.65 29.33 -0.65
CA LEU A 172 6.07 29.36 -0.34
C LEU A 172 6.67 30.77 -0.55
N SER A 173 6.25 31.48 -1.60
CA SER A 173 6.68 32.87 -1.88
C SER A 173 6.16 33.92 -0.88
N LYS A 174 5.46 33.53 0.19
CA LYS A 174 5.03 34.43 1.28
C LYS A 174 6.01 34.42 2.46
N PHE A 175 6.92 33.45 2.51
CA PHE A 175 7.92 33.32 3.57
C PHE A 175 9.20 34.07 3.16
N GLU A 176 9.83 34.75 4.13
CA GLU A 176 11.10 35.44 3.89
C GLU A 176 12.26 34.45 3.69
N ASN A 177 12.25 33.35 4.47
CA ASN A 177 13.14 32.22 4.31
C ASN A 177 12.42 31.06 3.59
N PRO A 178 12.88 30.65 2.39
CA PRO A 178 12.28 29.54 1.65
C PRO A 178 12.29 28.20 2.39
N GLU A 179 13.29 27.92 3.23
CA GLU A 179 13.38 26.64 3.93
C GLU A 179 12.38 26.53 5.09
N ASP A 180 12.14 27.63 5.82
CA ASP A 180 11.10 27.68 6.86
C ASP A 180 9.70 27.46 6.24
N GLY A 181 9.45 28.11 5.09
CA GLY A 181 8.22 27.89 4.32
C GLY A 181 8.10 26.48 3.75
N PHE A 182 9.21 25.84 3.38
CA PHE A 182 9.21 24.45 2.89
C PHE A 182 8.93 23.44 4.01
N ALA A 183 9.42 23.71 5.23
CA ALA A 183 9.12 22.92 6.41
C ALA A 183 7.64 23.07 6.82
N GLU A 184 7.14 24.31 6.91
CA GLU A 184 5.75 24.62 7.29
C GLU A 184 4.73 24.03 6.30
N LEU A 185 5.00 24.14 4.99
CA LEU A 185 4.12 23.64 3.92
C LEU A 185 4.41 22.17 3.53
N SER A 186 5.21 21.44 4.30
CA SER A 186 5.67 20.09 3.95
C SER A 186 4.54 19.10 3.63
N ALA A 187 3.40 19.20 4.32
CA ALA A 187 2.20 18.40 4.02
C ALA A 187 1.62 18.69 2.61
N ASP A 188 1.32 19.96 2.31
CA ASP A 188 0.81 20.41 1.00
C ASP A 188 1.77 20.01 -0.14
N LEU A 189 3.08 20.14 0.11
CA LEU A 189 4.16 19.81 -0.82
C LEU A 189 4.20 18.30 -1.13
N VAL A 190 4.02 17.45 -0.12
CA VAL A 190 3.91 15.99 -0.28
C VAL A 190 2.65 15.61 -1.06
N GLU A 191 1.50 16.24 -0.79
CA GLU A 191 0.28 15.99 -1.56
C GLU A 191 0.42 16.40 -3.03
N ALA A 192 1.06 17.55 -3.33
CA ALA A 192 1.35 17.99 -4.68
C ALA A 192 2.30 17.02 -5.43
N ALA A 193 3.32 16.49 -4.73
CA ALA A 193 4.21 15.47 -5.26
C ALA A 193 3.47 14.14 -5.55
N VAL A 194 2.57 13.70 -4.66
CA VAL A 194 1.73 12.52 -4.87
C VAL A 194 0.81 12.70 -6.08
N ALA A 195 0.20 13.87 -6.25
CA ALA A 195 -0.66 14.17 -7.41
C ALA A 195 0.13 14.13 -8.73
N HIS A 196 1.36 14.64 -8.75
CA HIS A 196 2.28 14.52 -9.90
C HIS A 196 2.65 13.06 -10.20
N CYS A 197 3.02 12.27 -9.19
CA CYS A 197 3.37 10.86 -9.38
C CYS A 197 2.18 10.03 -9.89
N GLN A 198 0.97 10.33 -9.42
CA GLN A 198 -0.27 9.70 -9.91
C GLN A 198 -0.55 10.05 -11.38
N LEU A 199 -0.33 11.30 -11.79
CA LEU A 199 -0.39 11.71 -13.21
C LEU A 199 0.60 10.91 -14.06
N ILE A 200 1.84 10.69 -13.59
CA ILE A 200 2.81 9.84 -14.31
C ILE A 200 2.24 8.43 -14.52
N VAL A 201 1.78 7.75 -13.46
CA VAL A 201 1.24 6.37 -13.58
C VAL A 201 0.03 6.33 -14.53
N VAL A 202 -0.89 7.29 -14.44
CA VAL A 202 -2.03 7.41 -15.37
C VAL A 202 -1.56 7.58 -16.81
N SER A 203 -0.60 8.48 -17.06
CA SER A 203 -0.05 8.70 -18.40
C SER A 203 0.58 7.44 -18.98
N LYS A 204 1.36 6.69 -18.20
CA LYS A 204 2.06 5.49 -18.69
C LYS A 204 1.13 4.30 -18.90
N PHE A 205 0.03 4.19 -18.17
CA PHE A 205 -1.03 3.24 -18.51
C PHE A 205 -1.71 3.62 -19.84
N ILE A 206 -2.06 4.90 -20.02
CA ILE A 206 -2.66 5.38 -21.29
C ILE A 206 -1.70 5.20 -22.48
N ASP A 207 -0.41 5.48 -22.32
CA ASP A 207 0.64 5.26 -23.33
C ASP A 207 0.76 3.77 -23.68
N LYS A 208 0.74 2.87 -22.67
CA LYS A 208 0.75 1.42 -22.90
C LYS A 208 -0.43 0.98 -23.77
N LEU A 209 -1.61 1.57 -23.57
CA LEU A 209 -2.80 1.28 -24.38
C LEU A 209 -2.74 1.82 -25.82
N GLN A 210 -1.79 2.69 -26.17
CA GLN A 210 -1.55 3.08 -27.57
C GLN A 210 -0.73 2.03 -28.33
N GLN A 211 0.03 1.17 -27.63
CA GLN A 211 0.81 0.10 -28.25
C GLN A 211 -0.08 -0.96 -28.90
N ASP A 212 0.50 -1.75 -29.81
CA ASP A 212 -0.14 -2.98 -30.27
C ASP A 212 -0.09 -4.03 -29.14
N ILE A 213 -1.25 -4.59 -28.82
CA ILE A 213 -1.41 -5.54 -27.72
C ILE A 213 -2.16 -6.75 -28.31
N PRO A 214 -1.46 -7.85 -28.62
CA PRO A 214 -2.07 -9.01 -29.24
C PRO A 214 -3.01 -9.75 -28.27
N GLY A 215 -3.95 -10.50 -28.84
CA GLY A 215 -4.92 -11.31 -28.10
C GLY A 215 -6.32 -10.71 -28.07
N LYS A 216 -7.32 -11.53 -28.44
CA LYS A 216 -8.71 -11.10 -28.55
C LYS A 216 -9.25 -10.64 -27.19
N GLY A 217 -9.61 -9.36 -27.08
CA GLY A 217 -10.19 -8.77 -25.87
C GLY A 217 -9.19 -8.36 -24.79
N VAL A 218 -7.89 -8.68 -24.92
CA VAL A 218 -6.86 -8.32 -23.94
C VAL A 218 -6.79 -6.80 -23.76
N LYS A 219 -6.63 -6.07 -24.87
CA LYS A 219 -6.60 -4.60 -24.89
C LYS A 219 -7.86 -3.97 -24.25
N GLN A 220 -9.03 -4.58 -24.42
CA GLN A 220 -10.28 -4.11 -23.80
C GLN A 220 -10.29 -4.30 -22.27
N GLN A 221 -9.76 -5.42 -21.74
CA GLN A 221 -9.67 -5.61 -20.29
C GLN A 221 -8.60 -4.68 -19.67
N LEU A 222 -7.49 -4.43 -20.37
CA LEU A 222 -6.49 -3.45 -19.95
C LEU A 222 -7.04 -2.02 -19.98
N GLN A 223 -7.86 -1.66 -20.97
CA GLN A 223 -8.61 -0.39 -20.98
C GLN A 223 -9.54 -0.29 -19.76
N ASN A 224 -10.30 -1.35 -19.45
CA ASN A 224 -11.18 -1.37 -18.29
C ASN A 224 -10.39 -1.19 -16.97
N LEU A 225 -9.24 -1.86 -16.82
CA LEU A 225 -8.34 -1.67 -15.67
C LEU A 225 -7.79 -0.24 -15.59
N CYS A 226 -7.32 0.33 -16.71
CA CYS A 226 -6.82 1.70 -16.76
C CYS A 226 -7.85 2.71 -16.24
N TYR A 227 -9.09 2.65 -16.75
CA TYR A 227 -10.14 3.57 -16.31
C TYR A 227 -10.69 3.24 -14.91
N ILE A 228 -10.57 2.00 -14.42
CA ILE A 228 -10.80 1.69 -12.99
C ILE A 228 -9.76 2.39 -12.11
N TYR A 229 -8.47 2.30 -12.45
CA TYR A 229 -7.39 2.97 -11.71
C TYR A 229 -7.60 4.49 -11.68
N VAL A 230 -7.79 5.09 -12.86
CA VAL A 230 -8.06 6.52 -13.04
C VAL A 230 -9.27 6.98 -12.21
N LEU A 231 -10.44 6.38 -12.42
CA LEU A 231 -11.67 6.90 -11.81
C LEU A 231 -11.75 6.59 -10.32
N ASN A 232 -11.05 5.56 -9.84
CA ASN A 232 -10.84 5.35 -8.41
C ASN A 232 -9.97 6.45 -7.78
N LEU A 233 -8.93 6.94 -8.48
CA LEU A 233 -8.16 8.10 -8.01
C LEU A 233 -9.00 9.39 -8.05
N VAL A 234 -9.82 9.61 -9.09
CA VAL A 234 -10.78 10.74 -9.14
C VAL A 234 -11.77 10.69 -7.96
N HIS A 235 -12.24 9.49 -7.60
CA HIS A 235 -13.09 9.29 -6.44
C HIS A 235 -12.36 9.54 -5.10
N LYS A 236 -11.16 8.98 -4.92
CA LYS A 236 -10.37 9.06 -3.68
C LYS A 236 -9.88 10.49 -3.38
N TYR A 237 -9.48 11.23 -4.41
CA TYR A 237 -8.92 12.59 -4.30
C TYR A 237 -9.88 13.66 -4.84
N LEU A 238 -11.19 13.43 -4.70
CA LEU A 238 -12.23 14.29 -5.28
C LEU A 238 -12.12 15.76 -4.84
N GLY A 239 -11.67 16.02 -3.61
CA GLY A 239 -11.45 17.38 -3.10
C GLY A 239 -10.50 18.18 -3.98
N ASP A 240 -9.36 17.60 -4.35
CA ASP A 240 -8.34 18.20 -5.20
C ASP A 240 -8.91 18.51 -6.59
N PHE A 241 -9.60 17.55 -7.20
CA PHE A 241 -10.20 17.70 -8.53
C PHE A 241 -11.28 18.79 -8.55
N LEU A 242 -12.14 18.88 -7.54
CA LEU A 242 -13.12 19.96 -7.41
C LEU A 242 -12.45 21.31 -7.14
N SER A 243 -11.36 21.33 -6.36
CA SER A 243 -10.59 22.54 -6.05
C SER A 243 -9.87 23.13 -7.26
N THR A 244 -9.75 22.38 -8.37
CA THR A 244 -9.32 22.94 -9.65
C THR A 244 -10.34 23.89 -10.28
N GLY A 245 -11.63 23.78 -9.94
CA GLY A 245 -12.73 24.43 -10.67
C GLY A 245 -13.01 23.87 -12.08
N CYS A 246 -12.13 23.03 -12.62
CA CYS A 246 -12.23 22.46 -13.96
C CYS A 246 -13.19 21.26 -14.02
N ILE A 247 -13.37 20.54 -12.90
CA ILE A 247 -14.35 19.46 -12.76
C ILE A 247 -15.48 19.88 -11.82
N THR A 248 -16.72 19.66 -12.24
CA THR A 248 -17.92 19.91 -11.42
C THR A 248 -18.36 18.70 -10.61
N PRO A 249 -19.11 18.86 -9.51
CA PRO A 249 -19.70 17.74 -8.76
C PRO A 249 -20.59 16.82 -9.60
N LYS A 250 -21.26 17.36 -10.64
CA LYS A 250 -22.04 16.57 -11.60
C LYS A 250 -21.13 15.63 -12.41
N GLN A 251 -20.00 16.12 -12.91
CA GLN A 251 -19.03 15.32 -13.66
C GLN A 251 -18.33 14.28 -12.79
N ALA A 252 -18.07 14.61 -11.52
CA ALA A 252 -17.61 13.64 -10.53
C ALA A 252 -18.65 12.52 -10.25
N SER A 253 -19.95 12.84 -10.22
CA SER A 253 -20.99 11.80 -10.16
C SER A 253 -20.95 10.90 -11.40
N LEU A 254 -20.79 11.47 -12.60
CA LEU A 254 -20.64 10.69 -13.83
C LEU A 254 -19.38 9.81 -13.82
N ALA A 255 -18.29 10.24 -13.19
CA ALA A 255 -17.09 9.42 -12.98
C ALA A 255 -17.40 8.20 -12.09
N ASN A 256 -18.13 8.42 -11.00
CA ASN A 256 -18.58 7.35 -10.10
C ASN A 256 -19.53 6.37 -10.81
N ASP A 257 -20.40 6.86 -11.69
CA ASP A 257 -21.32 6.02 -12.47
C ASP A 257 -20.55 5.15 -13.47
N GLN A 258 -19.58 5.74 -14.17
CA GLN A 258 -18.70 5.02 -15.08
C GLN A 258 -17.83 3.98 -14.34
N LEU A 259 -17.30 4.30 -13.16
CA LEU A 259 -16.54 3.37 -12.33
C LEU A 259 -17.37 2.14 -11.91
N ARG A 260 -18.65 2.33 -11.55
CA ARG A 260 -19.57 1.22 -11.25
C ARG A 260 -19.91 0.37 -12.48
N SER A 261 -20.01 0.99 -13.66
CA SER A 261 -20.13 0.27 -14.95
C SER A 261 -18.90 -0.60 -15.21
N LEU A 262 -17.69 -0.05 -15.09
CA LEU A 262 -16.44 -0.79 -15.31
C LEU A 262 -16.27 -1.96 -14.33
N TYR A 263 -16.64 -1.80 -13.06
CA TYR A 263 -16.65 -2.92 -12.11
C TYR A 263 -17.55 -4.07 -12.57
N SER A 264 -18.71 -3.76 -13.14
CA SER A 264 -19.64 -4.77 -13.67
C SER A 264 -19.06 -5.47 -14.91
N GLN A 265 -18.36 -4.73 -15.78
CA GLN A 265 -17.71 -5.27 -16.98
C GLN A 265 -16.50 -6.16 -16.69
N ILE A 266 -15.73 -5.86 -15.65
CA ILE A 266 -14.52 -6.62 -15.29
C ILE A 266 -14.81 -7.83 -14.39
N ARG A 267 -15.91 -7.80 -13.63
CA ARG A 267 -16.34 -8.89 -12.72
C ARG A 267 -16.30 -10.31 -13.33
N PRO A 268 -16.74 -10.58 -14.58
CA PRO A 268 -16.64 -11.92 -15.17
C PRO A 268 -15.21 -12.34 -15.51
N ASN A 269 -14.30 -11.39 -15.76
CA ASN A 269 -12.92 -11.65 -16.20
C ASN A 269 -11.91 -11.67 -15.04
N ILE A 270 -12.34 -11.40 -13.80
CA ILE A 270 -11.45 -11.10 -12.68
C ILE A 270 -10.49 -12.25 -12.32
N ILE A 271 -10.94 -13.51 -12.48
CA ILE A 271 -10.12 -14.71 -12.23
C ILE A 271 -9.04 -14.83 -13.30
N ALA A 272 -9.42 -14.82 -14.58
CA ALA A 272 -8.47 -14.84 -15.69
C ALA A 272 -7.44 -13.69 -15.66
N LEU A 273 -7.79 -12.53 -15.09
CA LEU A 273 -6.88 -11.40 -14.92
C LEU A 273 -5.85 -11.56 -13.78
N VAL A 274 -6.11 -12.41 -12.78
CA VAL A 274 -5.12 -12.80 -11.77
C VAL A 274 -4.38 -14.08 -12.16
N ASP A 275 -5.02 -15.00 -12.86
CA ASP A 275 -4.38 -16.17 -13.47
C ASP A 275 -3.31 -15.76 -14.49
N ALA A 276 -3.50 -14.62 -15.16
CA ALA A 276 -2.51 -14.01 -16.06
C ALA A 276 -1.19 -13.62 -15.37
N PHE A 277 -1.13 -13.55 -14.04
CA PHE A 277 0.13 -13.44 -13.30
C PHE A 277 0.95 -14.74 -13.32
N ASN A 278 0.30 -15.88 -13.61
CA ASN A 278 0.92 -17.19 -13.74
C ASN A 278 1.75 -17.61 -12.50
N HIS A 279 1.28 -17.23 -11.31
CA HIS A 279 1.87 -17.65 -10.04
C HIS A 279 1.45 -19.09 -9.70
N THR A 280 2.38 -19.90 -9.22
CA THR A 280 2.08 -21.25 -8.72
C THR A 280 1.53 -21.21 -7.29
N ASP A 281 0.75 -22.22 -6.88
CA ASP A 281 0.31 -22.39 -5.48
C ASP A 281 1.50 -22.27 -4.48
N HIS A 282 2.67 -22.82 -4.85
CA HIS A 282 3.90 -22.72 -4.05
C HIS A 282 4.40 -21.27 -3.92
N TYR A 283 4.42 -20.50 -5.00
CA TYR A 283 4.85 -19.10 -4.95
C TYR A 283 3.85 -18.20 -4.22
N LEU A 284 2.55 -18.52 -4.31
CA LEU A 284 1.50 -17.78 -3.61
C LEU A 284 1.51 -18.02 -2.09
N GLY A 285 2.00 -19.18 -1.63
CA GLY A 285 2.07 -19.52 -0.19
C GLY A 285 0.71 -19.43 0.52
N SER A 286 -0.40 -19.60 -0.21
CA SER A 286 -1.73 -19.23 0.26
C SER A 286 -2.75 -20.35 0.03
N VAL A 287 -3.37 -20.80 1.12
CA VAL A 287 -4.52 -21.70 1.08
C VAL A 287 -5.78 -21.02 0.52
N LEU A 288 -5.91 -19.71 0.72
CA LEU A 288 -7.06 -18.93 0.23
C LEU A 288 -6.94 -18.62 -1.27
N GLY A 289 -5.70 -18.45 -1.76
CA GLY A 289 -5.38 -18.11 -3.14
C GLY A 289 -5.10 -19.31 -4.05
N ARG A 290 -5.46 -20.54 -3.65
CA ARG A 290 -5.20 -21.76 -4.44
C ARG A 290 -5.85 -21.71 -5.82
N SER A 291 -5.10 -22.14 -6.83
CA SER A 291 -5.55 -22.24 -8.22
C SER A 291 -6.78 -23.14 -8.45
N ASP A 292 -6.97 -24.16 -7.61
CA ASP A 292 -8.14 -25.06 -7.66
C ASP A 292 -9.38 -24.55 -6.89
N GLY A 293 -9.27 -23.44 -6.15
CA GLY A 293 -10.33 -22.91 -5.29
C GLY A 293 -10.74 -23.83 -4.12
N ASN A 294 -9.99 -24.89 -3.83
CA ASN A 294 -10.33 -25.90 -2.82
C ASN A 294 -9.94 -25.45 -1.39
N VAL A 295 -10.46 -24.30 -0.97
CA VAL A 295 -10.02 -23.55 0.21
C VAL A 295 -10.30 -24.29 1.52
N TYR A 296 -11.56 -24.66 1.79
CA TYR A 296 -11.95 -25.13 3.13
C TYR A 296 -11.31 -26.46 3.55
N PRO A 297 -11.22 -27.51 2.71
CA PRO A 297 -10.53 -28.74 3.07
C PRO A 297 -9.03 -28.51 3.33
N LYS A 298 -8.41 -27.59 2.57
CA LYS A 298 -6.99 -27.24 2.77
C LYS A 298 -6.75 -26.38 4.00
N LEU A 299 -7.68 -25.49 4.38
CA LEU A 299 -7.58 -24.78 5.67
C LEU A 299 -7.61 -25.76 6.85
N TYR A 300 -8.44 -26.78 6.76
CA TYR A 300 -8.51 -27.85 7.77
C TYR A 300 -7.23 -28.70 7.78
N GLU A 301 -6.68 -29.04 6.61
CA GLU A 301 -5.42 -29.77 6.48
C GLU A 301 -4.21 -29.00 7.02
N GLU A 302 -4.10 -27.69 6.77
CA GLU A 302 -3.00 -26.88 7.33
C GLU A 302 -3.14 -26.70 8.85
N ALA A 303 -4.36 -26.57 9.39
CA ALA A 303 -4.56 -26.44 10.84
C ALA A 303 -4.01 -27.64 11.62
N TRP A 304 -4.17 -28.86 11.08
CA TRP A 304 -3.60 -30.08 11.69
C TRP A 304 -2.08 -30.20 11.64
N LYS A 305 -1.37 -29.29 10.95
CA LYS A 305 0.10 -29.24 10.93
C LYS A 305 0.68 -28.26 11.95
N ASP A 306 -0.16 -27.52 12.66
CA ASP A 306 0.29 -26.67 13.76
C ASP A 306 0.76 -27.55 14.94
N PRO A 307 1.98 -27.35 15.48
CA PRO A 307 2.52 -28.15 16.58
C PRO A 307 1.64 -28.18 17.83
N LEU A 308 0.77 -27.17 18.03
CA LEU A 308 -0.19 -27.16 19.14
C LEU A 308 -1.23 -28.30 19.03
N ASN A 309 -1.38 -28.93 17.87
CA ASN A 309 -2.24 -30.08 17.64
C ASN A 309 -1.50 -31.44 17.71
N ASP A 310 -0.19 -31.47 18.01
CA ASP A 310 0.55 -32.72 18.24
C ASP A 310 0.04 -33.49 19.48
N SER A 311 -0.57 -32.78 20.44
CA SER A 311 -1.21 -33.34 21.62
C SER A 311 -2.63 -32.78 21.84
N VAL A 312 -3.54 -33.62 22.37
CA VAL A 312 -4.91 -33.18 22.74
C VAL A 312 -4.93 -32.44 24.09
N VAL A 313 -3.92 -32.71 24.94
CA VAL A 313 -3.71 -32.03 26.21
C VAL A 313 -2.46 -31.16 26.03
N PRO A 314 -2.57 -29.82 26.10
CA PRO A 314 -1.45 -28.93 25.81
C PRO A 314 -0.39 -29.03 26.90
N ASP A 315 0.87 -28.80 26.51
CA ASP A 315 1.97 -28.68 27.44
C ASP A 315 1.70 -27.54 28.44
N GLY A 316 2.11 -27.74 29.70
CA GLY A 316 1.74 -26.87 30.82
C GLY A 316 0.37 -27.16 31.45
N TYR A 317 -0.52 -27.96 30.83
CA TYR A 317 -1.83 -28.27 31.43
C TYR A 317 -1.72 -28.81 32.86
N HIS A 318 -0.80 -29.76 33.12
CA HIS A 318 -0.63 -30.33 34.46
C HIS A 318 0.08 -29.41 35.47
N GLU A 319 0.75 -28.36 35.00
CA GLU A 319 1.45 -27.36 35.83
C GLU A 319 0.48 -26.27 36.29
N TYR A 320 -0.32 -25.74 35.37
CA TYR A 320 -1.25 -24.63 35.64
C TYR A 320 -2.67 -25.09 36.03
N LYS A 321 -3.01 -26.38 35.83
CA LYS A 321 -4.29 -26.93 36.28
C LYS A 321 -4.54 -26.73 37.79
N PRO A 322 -3.60 -27.05 38.71
CA PRO A 322 -3.80 -26.82 40.13
C PRO A 322 -4.05 -25.35 40.44
N GLU A 323 -3.35 -24.41 39.78
CA GLU A 323 -3.55 -22.97 39.97
C GLU A 323 -4.95 -22.53 39.53
N ILE A 324 -5.44 -23.03 38.39
CA ILE A 324 -6.80 -22.76 37.91
C ILE A 324 -7.86 -23.40 38.82
N GLU A 325 -7.62 -24.61 39.35
CA GLU A 325 -8.53 -25.28 40.30
C GLU A 325 -8.53 -24.55 41.66
N ASP A 326 -7.38 -24.09 42.16
CA ASP A 326 -7.24 -23.31 43.40
C ASP A 326 -7.81 -21.88 43.27
N GLU A 327 -7.68 -21.22 42.11
CA GLU A 327 -8.33 -19.92 41.85
C GLU A 327 -9.85 -20.06 41.76
N ILE A 328 -10.37 -21.11 41.12
CA ILE A 328 -11.82 -21.38 41.06
C ILE A 328 -12.37 -21.74 42.45
N GLU A 329 -11.68 -22.59 43.23
CA GLU A 329 -12.05 -22.85 44.63
C GLU A 329 -11.90 -21.60 45.51
N GLY A 330 -10.95 -20.71 45.17
CA GLY A 330 -10.72 -19.42 45.81
C GLY A 330 -11.85 -18.42 45.55
N GLU A 331 -12.32 -18.29 44.31
CA GLU A 331 -13.47 -17.47 43.95
C GLU A 331 -14.78 -18.07 44.48
N GLU A 332 -14.98 -19.39 44.43
CA GLU A 332 -16.13 -20.02 45.09
C GLU A 332 -16.10 -19.79 46.61
N LYS A 333 -14.93 -19.83 47.26
CA LYS A 333 -14.76 -19.39 48.66
C LYS A 333 -15.07 -17.91 48.84
N LEU A 334 -14.63 -17.03 47.96
CA LEU A 334 -14.90 -15.59 48.08
C LEU A 334 -16.39 -15.29 47.94
N VAL A 335 -17.07 -15.96 47.00
CA VAL A 335 -18.53 -15.89 46.82
C VAL A 335 -19.25 -16.49 48.03
N LEU A 336 -18.80 -17.62 48.58
CA LEU A 336 -19.35 -18.17 49.82
C LEU A 336 -19.09 -17.25 51.03
N GLU A 337 -17.92 -16.65 51.19
CA GLU A 337 -17.61 -15.73 52.29
C GLU A 337 -18.43 -14.44 52.18
N ILE A 338 -18.58 -13.86 50.98
CA ILE A 338 -19.46 -12.70 50.74
C ILE A 338 -20.93 -13.07 51.01
N CYS A 339 -21.36 -14.29 50.66
CA CYS A 339 -22.70 -14.79 51.01
C CYS A 339 -22.88 -15.03 52.51
N VAL A 340 -21.88 -15.59 53.20
CA VAL A 340 -21.93 -15.87 54.66
C VAL A 340 -21.89 -14.56 55.47
N LEU A 341 -21.07 -13.57 55.07
CA LEU A 341 -21.08 -12.22 55.66
C LEU A 341 -22.42 -11.49 55.43
N ARG A 342 -23.10 -11.70 54.29
CA ARG A 342 -24.44 -11.13 54.06
C ARG A 342 -25.56 -11.84 54.83
N VAL A 343 -25.42 -13.12 55.16
CA VAL A 343 -26.40 -13.88 55.96
C VAL A 343 -26.40 -13.48 57.44
N ALA A 344 -25.33 -12.84 57.95
CA ALA A 344 -25.24 -12.43 59.35
C ALA A 344 -26.01 -11.13 59.71
N ILE A 345 -26.45 -10.32 58.74
CA ILE A 345 -26.97 -8.96 59.00
C ILE A 345 -28.50 -8.81 58.83
N CYS A 346 -29.17 -9.64 58.02
CA CYS A 346 -30.61 -9.44 57.75
C CYS A 346 -31.42 -10.75 57.60
N LEU A 347 -32.14 -11.11 58.67
CA LEU A 347 -33.45 -11.79 58.74
C LEU A 347 -33.87 -11.77 60.23
N PRO A 348 -35.17 -11.76 60.62
CA PRO A 348 -36.38 -12.10 59.86
C PRO A 348 -37.50 -11.02 60.00
N PRO A 349 -38.81 -11.28 59.75
CA PRO A 349 -39.49 -12.34 58.98
C PRO A 349 -40.30 -11.78 57.76
N GLN A 350 -40.70 -12.55 56.74
CA GLN A 350 -41.84 -13.48 56.81
C GLN A 350 -42.01 -14.37 55.56
N ILE A 351 -42.63 -15.55 55.80
CA ILE A 351 -43.41 -16.43 54.90
C ILE A 351 -42.64 -17.31 53.89
N VAL A 352 -42.59 -18.59 54.27
CA VAL A 352 -42.38 -19.79 53.46
C VAL A 352 -43.72 -20.21 52.82
N THR A 353 -43.76 -20.68 51.57
CA THR A 353 -44.39 -21.98 51.17
C THR A 353 -44.37 -22.27 49.66
N GLN A 354 -44.24 -23.56 49.33
CA GLN A 354 -44.31 -24.21 47.99
C GLN A 354 -43.20 -23.82 46.98
N GLU A 355 -42.74 -24.69 46.07
CA GLU A 355 -43.25 -26.03 45.72
C GLU A 355 -42.12 -27.04 45.42
N LYS A 356 -42.07 -28.14 46.17
CA LYS A 356 -41.05 -29.19 46.04
C LYS A 356 -41.66 -30.44 45.40
N LYS A 357 -41.88 -30.46 44.08
CA LYS A 357 -42.39 -31.69 43.39
C LYS A 357 -42.19 -31.75 41.86
N ARG A 358 -40.96 -32.06 41.41
CA ARG A 358 -40.71 -33.04 40.32
C ARG A 358 -39.22 -33.39 40.23
N LYS A 359 -38.88 -34.63 40.58
CA LYS A 359 -37.55 -35.22 40.46
C LYS A 359 -37.61 -36.39 39.47
N LYS A 360 -36.57 -36.56 38.67
CA LYS A 360 -36.19 -37.78 37.89
C LYS A 360 -37.17 -38.26 36.81
N THR A 361 -36.67 -38.38 35.58
CA THR A 361 -36.24 -39.68 35.00
C THR A 361 -35.69 -39.50 33.58
N HIS A 362 -34.38 -39.70 33.41
CA HIS A 362 -33.70 -40.56 32.42
C HIS A 362 -32.22 -40.13 32.32
N GLY A 363 -31.33 -41.08 32.05
CA GLY A 363 -29.91 -40.79 31.91
C GLY A 363 -29.16 -41.91 31.18
N ALA A 364 -27.91 -41.57 30.82
CA ALA A 364 -26.81 -42.44 30.38
C ALA A 364 -27.03 -43.35 29.15
N ALA A 365 -26.14 -43.23 28.14
CA ALA A 365 -25.00 -44.13 27.95
C ALA A 365 -24.36 -43.99 26.54
N VAL A 366 -23.11 -44.49 26.45
CA VAL A 366 -22.28 -44.73 25.24
C VAL A 366 -21.76 -43.48 24.50
N GLY A 367 -20.50 -43.40 24.05
CA GLY A 367 -19.34 -44.30 24.27
C GLY A 367 -18.10 -43.91 23.45
N ALA A 368 -16.95 -44.52 23.74
CA ALA A 368 -15.65 -44.21 23.12
C ALA A 368 -15.22 -45.19 22.01
N VAL A 369 -14.44 -44.69 21.04
CA VAL A 369 -13.59 -45.45 20.10
C VAL A 369 -12.29 -44.66 19.95
N GLY A 370 -11.13 -45.32 19.86
CA GLY A 370 -9.83 -44.65 19.78
C GLY A 370 -8.87 -45.27 18.76
N ALA A 371 -7.67 -44.67 18.71
CA ALA A 371 -6.41 -45.19 18.14
C ALA A 371 -6.41 -45.67 16.66
N HIS A 372 -5.87 -44.84 15.75
CA HIS A 372 -4.42 -44.88 15.44
C HIS A 372 -4.04 -43.90 14.30
N GLY A 373 -3.21 -42.91 14.62
CA GLY A 373 -2.08 -42.53 13.75
C GLY A 373 -0.79 -43.14 14.32
N ALA A 374 0.41 -42.85 13.82
CA ALA A 374 0.88 -42.38 12.51
C ALA A 374 2.42 -42.50 12.56
N ALA A 375 3.13 -42.50 11.41
CA ALA A 375 4.59 -42.53 11.43
C ALA A 375 5.20 -41.72 10.28
N VAL A 376 6.29 -40.98 10.60
CA VAL A 376 7.17 -40.23 9.69
C VAL A 376 6.52 -38.98 9.06
N GLY A 377 7.17 -37.81 8.97
CA GLY A 377 8.50 -37.40 9.44
C GLY A 377 8.80 -35.94 9.05
N ALA A 378 9.83 -35.33 9.65
CA ALA A 378 10.11 -33.90 9.54
C ALA A 378 10.98 -33.48 8.33
N HIS A 379 11.12 -32.15 8.16
CA HIS A 379 11.84 -31.32 7.17
C HIS A 379 10.91 -30.62 6.16
N GLY A 380 11.13 -29.36 5.77
CA GLY A 380 12.19 -28.40 6.14
C GLY A 380 11.93 -27.03 5.49
N ALA A 381 12.60 -25.97 5.95
CA ALA A 381 12.27 -24.58 5.62
C ALA A 381 12.92 -24.02 4.34
N ALA A 382 12.46 -22.80 3.97
CA ALA A 382 13.08 -21.77 3.13
C ALA A 382 12.93 -21.85 1.59
N ALA A 383 12.15 -20.92 1.01
CA ALA A 383 12.53 -20.03 -0.10
C ALA A 383 11.36 -19.13 -0.56
N GLY A 384 11.53 -17.80 -0.60
CA GLY A 384 10.52 -16.93 -1.26
C GLY A 384 10.64 -15.42 -1.06
N ALA A 385 11.44 -14.73 -1.90
CA ALA A 385 11.32 -13.27 -2.13
C ALA A 385 12.19 -12.78 -3.32
N HIS A 386 11.90 -13.21 -4.56
CA HIS A 386 12.69 -12.78 -5.75
C HIS A 386 11.93 -11.94 -6.80
N GLY A 387 10.60 -11.79 -6.69
CA GLY A 387 9.79 -11.08 -7.69
C GLY A 387 9.75 -9.55 -7.51
N ALA A 388 9.54 -9.07 -6.29
CA ALA A 388 9.39 -7.63 -6.01
C ALA A 388 10.74 -6.88 -5.88
N ALA A 389 11.81 -7.62 -5.57
CA ALA A 389 13.16 -7.05 -5.39
C ALA A 389 13.70 -6.40 -6.67
N VAL A 390 13.34 -6.90 -7.86
CA VAL A 390 13.89 -6.38 -9.13
C VAL A 390 13.54 -4.90 -9.33
N THR A 391 12.30 -4.50 -9.06
CA THR A 391 11.88 -3.10 -9.13
C THR A 391 12.47 -2.21 -8.05
N ALA A 392 12.79 -2.76 -6.86
CA ALA A 392 13.41 -2.02 -5.77
C ALA A 392 14.93 -1.81 -6.00
N VAL A 393 15.62 -2.84 -6.50
CA VAL A 393 17.06 -2.81 -6.81
C VAL A 393 17.33 -1.94 -8.04
N GLU A 394 16.52 -2.02 -9.09
CA GLU A 394 16.64 -1.13 -10.26
C GLU A 394 16.37 0.35 -9.89
N THR A 395 15.57 0.64 -8.85
CA THR A 395 15.47 2.02 -8.30
C THR A 395 16.66 2.40 -7.43
N ALA A 396 17.16 1.49 -6.58
CA ALA A 396 18.26 1.74 -5.64
C ALA A 396 19.51 2.28 -6.35
N GLU A 397 19.94 1.60 -7.42
CA GLU A 397 21.14 1.98 -8.19
C GLU A 397 21.05 3.41 -8.77
N LEU A 398 19.87 3.83 -9.21
CA LEU A 398 19.64 5.19 -9.73
C LEU A 398 19.67 6.26 -8.62
N THR A 399 19.07 5.99 -7.46
CA THR A 399 19.14 6.92 -6.31
C THR A 399 20.55 7.03 -5.74
N ALA A 400 21.29 5.91 -5.67
CA ALA A 400 22.66 5.89 -5.18
C ALA A 400 23.63 6.67 -6.09
N ALA A 401 23.49 6.51 -7.41
CA ALA A 401 24.31 7.27 -8.38
C ALA A 401 24.06 8.78 -8.30
N ALA A 402 22.79 9.21 -8.19
CA ALA A 402 22.44 10.63 -8.07
C ALA A 402 22.83 11.25 -6.71
N ALA A 403 22.76 10.47 -5.62
CA ALA A 403 23.16 10.94 -4.30
C ALA A 403 24.68 11.19 -4.19
N ALA A 404 25.49 10.36 -4.85
CA ALA A 404 26.95 10.49 -4.83
C ALA A 404 27.45 11.82 -5.43
N GLU A 405 26.89 12.26 -6.57
CA GLU A 405 27.30 13.51 -7.23
C GLU A 405 26.79 14.77 -6.49
N SER A 406 25.67 14.68 -5.77
CA SER A 406 25.12 15.81 -4.99
C SER A 406 26.00 16.28 -3.82
N VAL A 407 27.05 15.52 -3.47
CA VAL A 407 28.05 15.87 -2.45
C VAL A 407 29.30 16.50 -3.08
N GLU A 408 29.53 16.36 -4.40
CA GLU A 408 30.74 16.88 -5.07
C GLU A 408 30.58 18.29 -5.68
N GLU A 409 29.35 18.79 -5.92
CA GLU A 409 29.14 20.16 -6.45
C GLU A 409 29.25 21.28 -5.38
N GLU A 410 29.23 20.98 -4.08
CA GLU A 410 29.41 21.98 -3.00
C GLU A 410 30.89 22.17 -2.58
N ASN A 411 31.80 22.50 -3.52
CA ASN A 411 33.03 23.24 -3.17
C ASN A 411 33.80 23.83 -4.37
N PRO A 412 33.88 25.17 -4.46
CA PRO A 412 35.09 25.80 -4.96
C PRO A 412 35.57 26.99 -4.10
N SER A 413 36.78 26.85 -3.52
CA SER A 413 37.56 27.86 -2.77
C SER A 413 36.96 28.27 -1.40
N THR A 414 37.74 28.42 -0.33
CA THR A 414 39.03 29.14 -0.25
C THR A 414 40.13 28.38 0.49
N GLY A 415 41.39 28.52 0.05
CA GLY A 415 42.55 28.06 0.81
C GLY A 415 43.05 29.11 1.82
N ALA A 416 43.49 28.62 2.99
CA ALA A 416 44.41 29.31 3.92
C ALA A 416 45.13 28.25 4.78
N GLU A 417 46.42 28.45 5.04
CA GLU A 417 47.27 27.53 5.80
C GLU A 417 47.13 27.74 7.31
N SER A 418 47.13 26.66 8.12
CA SER A 418 47.87 26.62 9.41
C SER A 418 47.89 25.21 10.02
N GLU A 419 48.89 24.98 10.88
CA GLU A 419 49.39 23.68 11.40
C GLU A 419 48.49 22.92 12.42
N PRO A 420 48.79 21.63 12.71
CA PRO A 420 47.91 20.76 13.49
C PRO A 420 48.09 20.87 15.01
N ALA A 421 46.99 20.67 15.75
CA ALA A 421 47.00 20.48 17.20
C ALA A 421 46.73 19.00 17.55
N GLN A 422 47.42 18.52 18.59
CA GLN A 422 47.43 17.13 19.02
C GLN A 422 46.16 16.74 19.79
N LEU A 423 45.73 15.49 19.66
CA LEU A 423 44.73 14.87 20.54
C LEU A 423 45.43 13.85 21.45
N GLU A 424 45.25 14.00 22.75
CA GLU A 424 45.83 13.12 23.78
C GLU A 424 45.14 11.74 23.80
N GLU A 425 45.94 10.70 24.01
CA GLU A 425 45.44 9.38 24.41
C GLU A 425 44.98 9.43 25.89
N VAL A 426 43.83 8.84 26.19
CA VAL A 426 43.51 8.40 27.55
C VAL A 426 43.15 6.91 27.49
N GLN A 427 44.02 6.10 28.10
CA GLN A 427 43.91 4.64 28.13
C GLN A 427 42.78 4.15 29.04
N VAL A 428 42.11 3.06 28.66
CA VAL A 428 41.52 2.09 29.60
C VAL A 428 41.70 0.67 29.03
N GLY A 429 42.43 -0.19 29.74
CA GLY A 429 42.45 -1.65 29.55
C GLY A 429 43.54 -2.19 28.64
#